data_AF-A0A6N7MEB9-F1
#
_entry.id   AF-A0A6N7MEB9-F1
#
_cell.length_a   1.000
_cell.length_b   1.000
_cell.length_c   1.000
_cell.angle_alpha   90.00
_cell.angle_beta   90.00
_cell.angle_gamma   90.00
#
_symmetry.space_group_name_H-M   'P 1'
#
loop_
_entity.id
_entity.type
_entity.pdbx_description
1 polymer ?
#
loop_
_entity_poly.entity_id
_entity_poly.type
_entity_poly.pdbx_seq_one_letter_code
_entity_poly.pdbx_strand_id
1 'polypeptide(L)'
;VDRYPHAFSGGQRQRIAIARALVMHPEFIVCDEPVSALDVSIQAQILNLLKDLQQQLNLTYLFIAHDLSVVAYACNRVAVMYLGRLVEIAITENIYYTPKHPYTESLMSAIPPDDPDLPMQKASIEGEQPSPVNPPSGCTFHPPLTYADNHRCKSEVPEFREVSNGHFVSCHYAEKLSLKGALEHQSTVDLRGAENNQQIDDMHKRRNKIITNQKKH
;
A
#
# COMPACT_ATOMS: atom_id res chain seq x y z
N VAL A 1 -11.37 -30.91 -19.63
CA VAL A 1 -11.78 -31.37 -18.29
C VAL A 1 -11.04 -32.70 -18.14
N ASP A 2 -9.76 -32.72 -17.75
CA ASP A 2 -9.25 -32.55 -16.38
C ASP A 2 -7.79 -32.10 -16.38
N ARG A 3 -7.52 -30.88 -15.92
CA ARG A 3 -6.16 -30.49 -15.49
C ARG A 3 -6.21 -30.28 -13.99
N TYR A 4 -5.42 -31.06 -13.27
CA TYR A 4 -5.30 -30.94 -11.82
C TYR A 4 -4.55 -29.66 -11.44
N PRO A 5 -4.72 -29.13 -10.21
CA PRO A 5 -4.13 -27.85 -9.79
C PRO A 5 -2.62 -27.72 -10.03
N HIS A 6 -1.87 -28.83 -9.94
CA HIS A 6 -0.42 -28.87 -10.16
C HIS A 6 -0.01 -28.73 -11.64
N ALA A 7 -0.94 -28.85 -12.58
CA ALA A 7 -0.68 -28.73 -14.02
C ALA A 7 -0.76 -27.27 -14.55
N PHE A 8 -1.01 -26.30 -13.68
CA PHE A 8 -1.11 -24.87 -14.02
C PHE A 8 0.13 -24.11 -13.57
N SER A 9 0.52 -23.05 -14.30
CA SER A 9 1.53 -22.10 -13.82
C SER A 9 1.01 -21.28 -12.63
N GLY A 10 1.90 -20.62 -11.89
CA GLY A 10 1.51 -19.74 -10.78
C GLY A 10 0.46 -18.70 -11.20
N GLY A 11 0.71 -18.00 -12.31
CA GLY A 11 -0.23 -17.01 -12.84
C GLY A 11 -1.57 -17.61 -13.30
N GLN A 12 -1.58 -18.83 -13.83
CA GLN A 12 -2.83 -19.52 -14.17
C GLN A 12 -3.64 -19.88 -12.92
N ARG A 13 -2.99 -20.40 -11.87
CA ARG A 13 -3.65 -20.67 -10.59
C ARG A 13 -4.21 -19.39 -9.98
N GLN A 14 -3.48 -18.28 -10.09
CA GLN A 14 -3.93 -16.99 -9.58
C GLN A 14 -5.16 -16.47 -10.33
N ARG A 15 -5.19 -16.57 -11.66
CA ARG A 15 -6.38 -16.23 -12.46
C ARG A 15 -7.60 -17.09 -12.11
N ILE A 16 -7.40 -18.38 -11.84
CA ILE A 16 -8.48 -19.27 -11.37
C ILE A 16 -8.98 -18.84 -9.99
N ALA A 17 -8.07 -18.45 -9.07
CA ALA A 17 -8.45 -17.96 -7.75
C ALA A 17 -9.25 -16.64 -7.82
N ILE A 18 -8.83 -15.70 -8.68
CA ILE A 18 -9.56 -14.45 -8.95
C ILE A 18 -10.94 -14.75 -9.51
N ALA A 19 -11.03 -15.60 -10.55
CA ALA A 19 -12.32 -15.98 -11.12
C ALA A 19 -13.25 -16.59 -10.06
N ARG A 20 -12.72 -17.48 -9.21
CA ARG A 20 -13.47 -18.09 -8.10
C ARG A 20 -14.00 -17.05 -7.10
N ALA A 21 -13.19 -16.04 -6.77
CA ALA A 21 -13.61 -14.96 -5.88
C ALA A 21 -14.74 -14.11 -6.50
N LEU A 22 -14.77 -13.98 -7.83
CA LEU A 22 -15.74 -13.17 -8.56
C LEU A 22 -17.06 -13.87 -8.90
N VAL A 23 -17.15 -15.21 -8.76
CA VAL A 23 -18.36 -15.98 -9.15
C VAL A 23 -19.64 -15.43 -8.52
N MET A 24 -19.54 -14.94 -7.28
CA MET A 24 -20.70 -14.42 -6.52
C MET A 24 -20.93 -12.92 -6.71
N HIS A 25 -20.24 -12.26 -7.65
CA HIS A 25 -20.33 -10.82 -7.90
C HIS A 25 -20.17 -9.97 -6.63
N PRO A 26 -19.05 -10.12 -5.88
CA PRO A 26 -18.85 -9.38 -4.65
C PRO A 26 -18.64 -7.89 -4.94
N GLU A 27 -18.87 -7.05 -3.93
CA GLU A 27 -18.47 -5.62 -3.95
C GLU A 27 -17.10 -5.40 -3.30
N PHE A 28 -16.63 -6.36 -2.50
CA PHE A 28 -15.39 -6.28 -1.71
C PHE A 28 -14.62 -7.59 -1.76
N ILE A 29 -13.30 -7.51 -1.99
CA ILE A 29 -12.39 -8.67 -2.01
C ILE A 29 -11.16 -8.40 -1.14
N VAL A 30 -10.79 -9.39 -0.33
CA VAL A 30 -9.52 -9.41 0.41
C VAL A 30 -8.48 -10.18 -0.40
N CYS A 31 -7.37 -9.51 -0.70
CA CYS A 31 -6.24 -10.05 -1.44
C CYS A 31 -5.09 -10.28 -0.45
N ASP A 32 -4.97 -11.50 0.07
CA ASP A 32 -3.89 -11.88 0.99
C ASP A 32 -2.68 -12.40 0.20
N GLU A 33 -1.59 -11.63 0.18
CA GLU A 33 -0.33 -11.98 -0.51
C GLU A 33 -0.54 -12.44 -1.97
N PRO A 34 -1.32 -11.70 -2.79
CA PRO A 34 -1.89 -12.23 -4.04
C PRO A 34 -0.86 -12.51 -5.14
N VAL A 35 0.38 -12.05 -4.98
CA VAL A 35 1.42 -12.11 -6.02
C VAL A 35 2.78 -12.61 -5.51
N SER A 36 2.92 -12.91 -4.20
CA SER A 36 4.22 -13.20 -3.58
C SER A 36 4.91 -14.46 -4.10
N ALA A 37 4.13 -15.45 -4.57
CA ALA A 37 4.64 -16.70 -5.15
C ALA A 37 4.88 -16.63 -6.66
N LEU A 38 4.86 -15.44 -7.28
CA LEU A 38 4.93 -15.26 -8.73
C LEU A 38 6.20 -14.49 -9.13
N ASP A 39 6.75 -14.83 -10.29
CA ASP A 39 7.83 -14.06 -10.91
C ASP A 39 7.38 -12.63 -11.23
N VAL A 40 8.30 -11.66 -11.16
CA VAL A 40 8.03 -10.21 -11.33
C VAL A 40 7.16 -9.89 -12.55
N SER A 41 7.43 -10.52 -13.70
CA SER A 41 6.66 -10.29 -14.93
C SER A 41 5.21 -10.77 -14.82
N ILE A 42 4.96 -11.86 -14.07
CA ILE A 42 3.62 -12.39 -13.82
C ILE A 42 2.91 -11.58 -12.73
N GLN A 43 3.63 -11.10 -11.71
CA GLN A 43 3.06 -10.19 -10.70
C GLN A 43 2.42 -8.98 -11.39
N ALA A 44 3.17 -8.31 -12.28
CA ALA A 44 2.67 -7.14 -13.03
C ALA A 44 1.40 -7.47 -13.83
N GLN A 45 1.35 -8.63 -14.50
CA GLN A 45 0.15 -9.06 -15.24
C GLN A 45 -1.05 -9.27 -14.33
N ILE A 46 -0.86 -9.87 -13.14
CA ILE A 46 -1.94 -10.09 -12.18
C ILE A 46 -2.43 -8.77 -11.58
N LEU A 47 -1.52 -7.85 -11.23
CA LEU A 47 -1.89 -6.55 -10.68
C LEU A 47 -2.67 -5.71 -11.71
N ASN A 48 -2.25 -5.72 -12.98
CA ASN A 48 -2.99 -5.07 -14.06
C ASN A 48 -4.40 -5.66 -14.21
N LEU A 49 -4.52 -6.98 -14.22
CA LEU A 49 -5.81 -7.65 -14.28
C LEU A 49 -6.71 -7.24 -13.11
N LEU A 50 -6.19 -7.21 -11.87
CA LEU A 50 -6.97 -6.80 -10.70
C LEU A 50 -7.45 -5.36 -10.83
N LYS A 51 -6.60 -4.44 -11.31
CA LYS A 51 -6.94 -3.02 -11.55
C LYS A 51 -8.01 -2.85 -12.63
N ASP A 52 -7.91 -3.59 -13.72
CA ASP A 52 -8.92 -3.59 -14.79
C ASP A 52 -10.28 -4.08 -14.25
N LEU A 53 -10.27 -5.18 -13.50
CA LEU A 53 -11.47 -5.73 -12.86
C LEU A 53 -12.06 -4.75 -11.83
N GLN A 54 -11.21 -4.03 -11.09
CA GLN A 54 -11.66 -3.00 -10.15
C GLN A 54 -12.52 -1.95 -10.85
N GLN A 55 -12.03 -1.43 -11.98
CA GLN A 55 -12.70 -0.38 -12.73
C GLN A 55 -13.95 -0.89 -13.43
N GLN A 56 -13.89 -2.08 -14.01
CA GLN A 56 -15.00 -2.67 -14.76
C GLN A 56 -16.17 -3.09 -13.86
N LEU A 57 -15.86 -3.61 -12.68
CA LEU A 57 -16.84 -4.20 -11.76
C LEU A 57 -17.10 -3.33 -10.53
N ASN A 58 -16.45 -2.18 -10.41
CA ASN A 58 -16.53 -1.26 -9.27
C ASN A 58 -16.21 -1.95 -7.93
N LEU A 59 -15.12 -2.72 -7.90
CA LEU A 59 -14.71 -3.49 -6.72
C LEU A 59 -13.93 -2.64 -5.72
N THR A 60 -14.10 -2.96 -4.45
CA THR A 60 -13.20 -2.51 -3.38
C THR A 60 -12.23 -3.62 -3.01
N TYR A 61 -10.95 -3.30 -2.92
CA TYR A 61 -9.91 -4.25 -2.52
C TYR A 61 -9.28 -3.88 -1.19
N LEU A 62 -9.03 -4.89 -0.36
CA LEU A 62 -8.07 -4.84 0.73
C LEU A 62 -6.87 -5.72 0.36
N PHE A 63 -5.73 -5.11 0.08
CA PHE A 63 -4.48 -5.82 -0.18
C PHE A 63 -3.67 -5.99 1.10
N ILE A 64 -3.16 -7.19 1.32
CA ILE A 64 -2.16 -7.52 2.33
C ILE A 64 -0.90 -7.95 1.57
N ALA A 65 0.18 -7.21 1.72
CA ALA A 65 1.45 -7.48 1.05
C ALA A 65 2.62 -6.93 1.87
N HIS A 66 3.76 -7.61 1.78
CA HIS A 66 5.03 -7.14 2.33
C HIS A 66 5.90 -6.40 1.30
N ASP A 67 5.60 -6.50 0.01
CA ASP A 67 6.33 -5.81 -1.06
C ASP A 67 5.79 -4.38 -1.24
N LEU A 68 6.63 -3.40 -0.92
CA LEU A 68 6.29 -1.98 -1.02
C LEU A 68 6.09 -1.53 -2.47
N SER A 69 6.71 -2.16 -3.47
CA SER A 69 6.47 -1.82 -4.88
C SER A 69 5.06 -2.23 -5.32
N VAL A 70 4.61 -3.40 -4.85
CA VAL A 70 3.24 -3.89 -5.11
C VAL A 70 2.21 -2.98 -4.44
N VAL A 71 2.44 -2.60 -3.18
CA VAL A 71 1.55 -1.70 -2.44
C VAL A 71 1.46 -0.33 -3.13
N ALA A 72 2.59 0.25 -3.55
CA ALA A 72 2.63 1.53 -4.25
C ALA A 72 1.79 1.53 -5.53
N TYR A 73 1.84 0.41 -6.27
CA TYR A 73 1.10 0.27 -7.52
C TYR A 73 -0.40 0.05 -7.34
N ALA A 74 -0.79 -0.77 -6.34
CA ALA A 74 -2.15 -1.29 -6.22
C ALA A 74 -3.06 -0.49 -5.27
N CYS A 75 -2.50 0.26 -4.31
CA CYS A 75 -3.27 0.84 -3.22
C CYS A 75 -3.44 2.37 -3.34
N ASN A 76 -4.61 2.87 -2.95
CA ASN A 76 -4.86 4.32 -2.81
C ASN A 76 -4.58 4.84 -1.39
N ARG A 77 -4.75 3.97 -0.38
CA ARG A 77 -4.47 4.20 1.03
C ARG A 77 -3.69 3.01 1.55
N VAL A 78 -2.75 3.28 2.46
CA VAL A 78 -1.87 2.26 3.01
C VAL A 78 -1.95 2.30 4.52
N ALA A 79 -2.03 1.11 5.12
CA ALA A 79 -1.97 0.90 6.54
C ALA A 79 -0.72 0.09 6.87
N VAL A 80 0.17 0.67 7.66
CA VAL A 80 1.42 0.05 8.11
C VAL A 80 1.18 -0.58 9.47
N MET A 81 1.58 -1.84 9.60
CA MET A 81 1.48 -2.59 10.84
C MET A 81 2.86 -2.99 11.37
N TYR A 82 3.04 -2.95 12.69
CA TYR A 82 4.21 -3.47 13.38
C TYR A 82 3.78 -4.26 14.62
N LEU A 83 4.26 -5.50 14.76
CA LEU A 83 3.89 -6.42 15.85
C LEU A 83 2.38 -6.50 16.10
N GLY A 84 1.61 -6.62 15.01
CA GLY A 84 0.14 -6.74 15.08
C GLY A 84 -0.61 -5.44 15.39
N ARG A 85 0.06 -4.29 15.44
CA ARG A 85 -0.57 -2.99 15.69
C ARG A 85 -0.46 -2.08 14.47
N LEU A 86 -1.53 -1.34 14.20
CA LEU A 86 -1.49 -0.23 13.24
C LEU A 86 -0.60 0.88 13.80
N VAL A 87 0.44 1.21 13.06
CA VAL A 87 1.38 2.27 13.44
C VAL A 87 1.21 3.52 12.59
N GLU A 88 0.73 3.37 11.35
CA GLU A 88 0.52 4.49 10.45
C GLU A 88 -0.53 4.16 9.39
N ILE A 89 -1.42 5.10 9.08
CA ILE A 89 -2.36 5.01 7.95
C ILE A 89 -2.43 6.37 7.26
N ALA A 90 -2.26 6.40 5.94
CA ALA A 90 -2.50 7.60 5.13
C ALA A 90 -2.83 7.24 3.68
N ILE A 91 -2.99 8.25 2.83
CA ILE A 91 -2.91 8.04 1.37
C ILE A 91 -1.52 7.51 1.02
N THR A 92 -1.44 6.69 -0.03
CA THR A 92 -0.19 6.04 -0.45
C THR A 92 0.96 7.03 -0.61
N GLU A 93 0.70 8.19 -1.23
CA GLU A 93 1.68 9.26 -1.39
C GLU A 93 2.30 9.67 -0.04
N ASN A 94 1.49 9.99 0.97
CA ASN A 94 2.01 10.43 2.26
C ASN A 94 2.86 9.36 2.96
N ILE A 95 2.49 8.08 2.87
CA ILE A 95 3.28 6.98 3.45
C ILE A 95 4.67 6.89 2.83
N TYR A 96 4.78 7.09 1.51
CA TYR A 96 6.04 6.92 0.78
C TYR A 96 6.92 8.16 0.81
N TYR A 97 6.33 9.36 0.84
CA TYR A 97 7.06 10.62 0.74
C TYR A 97 7.22 11.35 2.07
N THR A 98 6.24 11.28 2.96
CA THR A 98 6.22 12.04 4.22
C THR A 98 5.80 11.17 5.41
N PRO A 99 6.50 10.03 5.65
CA PRO A 99 6.15 9.13 6.74
C PRO A 99 6.19 9.88 8.08
N LYS A 100 5.36 9.44 9.02
CA LYS A 100 5.22 10.03 10.36
C LYS A 100 5.56 9.07 11.48
N HIS A 101 5.71 7.78 11.18
CA HIS A 101 6.20 6.78 12.11
C HIS A 101 7.64 6.34 11.76
N PRO A 102 8.57 6.30 12.72
CA PRO A 102 9.96 5.86 12.46
C PRO A 102 10.09 4.47 11.82
N TYR A 103 9.16 3.55 12.12
CA TYR A 103 9.10 2.26 11.42
C TYR A 103 8.83 2.43 9.92
N THR A 104 7.89 3.30 9.55
CA THR A 104 7.58 3.55 8.15
C THR A 104 8.76 4.18 7.43
N GLU A 105 9.47 5.12 8.05
CA GLU A 105 10.75 5.64 7.51
C GLU A 105 11.74 4.51 7.26
N SER A 106 11.90 3.59 8.22
CA SER A 106 12.82 2.46 8.06
C SER A 106 12.44 1.55 6.88
N LEU A 107 11.13 1.31 6.67
CA LEU A 107 10.62 0.60 5.50
C LEU A 107 10.92 1.34 4.20
N MET A 108 10.69 2.66 4.17
CA MET A 108 10.96 3.48 2.98
C MET A 108 12.44 3.51 2.62
N SER A 109 13.32 3.49 3.60
CA SER A 109 14.78 3.42 3.37
C SER A 109 15.23 2.11 2.70
N ALA A 110 14.42 1.04 2.81
CA ALA A 110 14.72 -0.24 2.16
C ALA A 110 14.33 -0.26 0.67
N ILE A 111 13.59 0.75 0.19
CA ILE A 111 13.26 0.88 -1.23
C ILE A 111 14.51 1.39 -1.96
N PRO A 112 14.99 0.68 -3.00
CA PRO A 112 16.14 1.13 -3.77
C PRO A 112 15.82 2.43 -4.53
N PRO A 113 16.80 3.34 -4.70
CA PRO A 113 16.61 4.52 -5.53
C PRO A 113 16.43 4.14 -7.01
N ASP A 114 15.70 4.98 -7.75
CA ASP A 114 15.50 4.81 -9.20
C ASP A 114 16.81 4.93 -9.99
N ASP A 115 17.71 5.83 -9.53
CA ASP A 115 19.04 6.00 -10.08
C ASP A 115 20.01 5.00 -9.41
N PRO A 116 20.56 4.02 -10.16
CA PRO A 116 21.47 3.02 -9.60
C PRO A 116 22.80 3.61 -9.11
N ASP A 117 23.15 4.83 -9.53
CA ASP A 117 24.37 5.52 -9.08
C ASP A 117 24.19 6.21 -7.73
N LEU A 118 22.95 6.34 -7.23
CA LEU A 118 22.68 6.90 -5.91
C LEU A 118 22.89 5.86 -4.79
N PRO A 119 23.51 6.25 -3.66
CA PRO A 119 23.68 5.35 -2.54
C PRO A 119 22.32 5.05 -1.86
N MET A 120 22.10 3.79 -1.48
CA MET A 120 20.97 3.41 -0.63
C MET A 120 20.93 4.24 0.65
N GLN A 121 19.75 4.78 0.98
CA GLN A 121 19.51 5.32 2.31
C GLN A 121 19.44 4.16 3.30
N LYS A 122 20.41 4.06 4.22
CA LYS A 122 20.32 3.10 5.33
C LYS A 122 19.77 3.82 6.55
N ALA A 123 18.45 3.79 6.77
CA ALA A 123 17.93 3.98 8.11
C ALA A 123 18.06 2.61 8.82
N SER A 124 19.14 2.41 9.57
CA SER A 124 19.30 1.14 10.29
C SER A 124 18.26 1.07 11.41
N ILE A 125 17.40 0.06 11.34
CA ILE A 125 16.69 -0.43 12.52
C ILE A 125 17.75 -1.10 13.38
N GLU A 126 18.33 -0.38 14.33
CA GLU A 126 19.24 -0.95 15.32
C GLU A 126 18.42 -1.75 16.34
N GLY A 127 18.71 -3.05 16.46
CA GLY A 127 18.09 -3.94 17.45
C GLY A 127 17.47 -5.21 16.84
N GLU A 128 17.28 -6.24 17.66
CA GLU A 128 16.51 -7.42 17.28
C GLU A 128 15.01 -7.09 17.22
N GLN A 129 14.29 -7.68 16.25
CA GLN A 129 12.84 -7.57 16.22
C GLN A 129 12.26 -8.22 17.49
N PRO A 130 11.44 -7.49 18.27
CA PRO A 130 10.80 -8.07 19.45
C PRO A 130 9.85 -9.19 19.07
N SER A 131 9.70 -10.18 19.95
CA SER A 131 8.70 -11.22 19.77
C SER A 131 7.28 -10.63 19.82
N PRO A 132 6.40 -10.93 18.85
CA PRO A 132 5.00 -10.54 18.91
C PRO A 132 4.24 -11.14 20.11
N VAL A 133 4.75 -12.25 20.68
CA VAL A 133 4.12 -12.95 21.82
C VAL A 133 4.33 -12.19 23.13
N ASN A 134 5.46 -11.48 23.26
CA ASN A 134 5.77 -10.66 24.43
C ASN A 134 6.31 -9.30 23.97
N PRO A 135 5.42 -8.42 23.45
CA PRO A 135 5.82 -7.14 22.93
C PRO A 135 6.38 -6.26 24.06
N PRO A 136 7.32 -5.35 23.75
CA PRO A 136 7.87 -4.45 24.75
C PRO A 136 6.78 -3.53 25.34
N SER A 137 6.99 -3.06 26.56
CA SER A 137 6.10 -2.08 27.20
C SER A 137 6.13 -0.74 26.47
N GLY A 138 5.00 -0.04 26.48
CA GLY A 138 4.87 1.26 25.83
C GLY A 138 4.77 1.16 24.29
N CYS A 139 5.55 1.97 23.59
CA CYS A 139 5.64 1.97 22.13
C CYS A 139 6.30 0.68 21.63
N THR A 140 5.67 -0.02 20.69
CA THR A 140 6.18 -1.30 20.18
C THR A 140 7.48 -1.17 19.40
N PHE A 141 7.73 -0.03 18.77
CA PHE A 141 8.87 0.17 17.86
C PHE A 141 10.10 0.81 18.51
N HIS A 142 10.14 1.01 19.85
CA HIS A 142 11.23 1.66 20.63
C HIS A 142 12.37 2.22 19.75
N PRO A 143 12.18 3.40 19.13
CA PRO A 143 13.11 3.83 18.11
C PRO A 143 14.51 3.99 18.72
N PRO A 144 15.58 3.80 17.95
CA PRO A 144 16.93 4.03 18.44
C PRO A 144 17.02 5.41 19.11
N LEU A 145 17.92 5.52 20.09
CA LEU A 145 18.11 6.69 20.98
C LEU A 145 18.37 8.02 20.24
N THR A 146 18.41 8.01 18.91
CA THR A 146 18.60 9.16 18.02
C THR A 146 17.45 10.17 18.06
N TYR A 147 16.24 9.77 18.47
CA TYR A 147 15.11 10.69 18.61
C TYR A 147 14.92 11.05 20.10
N ALA A 148 15.11 12.33 20.43
CA ALA A 148 15.21 12.87 21.80
C ALA A 148 14.10 12.42 22.79
N ASP A 149 14.47 12.31 24.07
CA ASP A 149 13.61 11.97 25.23
C ASP A 149 12.67 10.77 25.04
N ASN A 150 13.23 9.61 24.69
CA ASN A 150 12.50 8.35 24.49
C ASN A 150 11.96 7.70 25.79
N HIS A 151 11.89 8.44 26.91
CA HIS A 151 11.41 7.90 28.20
C HIS A 151 9.93 7.52 28.13
N ARG A 152 9.11 8.36 27.49
CA ARG A 152 7.66 8.15 27.36
C ARG A 152 7.32 6.92 26.52
N CYS A 153 8.09 6.63 25.47
CA CYS A 153 7.90 5.44 24.63
C CYS A 153 8.18 4.13 25.37
N LYS A 154 8.95 4.13 26.47
CA LYS A 154 9.20 2.90 27.25
C LYS A 154 8.04 2.54 28.18
N SER A 155 7.29 3.54 28.65
CA SER A 155 6.24 3.39 29.66
C SER A 155 4.82 3.49 29.09
N GLU A 156 4.62 4.25 28.02
CA GLU A 156 3.29 4.58 27.50
C GLU A 156 3.11 4.12 26.05
N VAL A 157 1.98 3.45 25.80
CA VAL A 157 1.57 3.11 24.44
C VAL A 157 1.06 4.39 23.76
N PRO A 158 1.60 4.81 22.61
CA PRO A 158 1.07 5.96 21.89
C PRO A 158 -0.34 5.65 21.35
N GLU A 159 -1.26 6.58 21.53
CA GLU A 159 -2.58 6.51 20.92
C GLU A 159 -2.49 6.54 19.39
N PHE A 160 -3.34 5.78 18.71
CA PHE A 160 -3.47 5.85 17.26
C PHE A 160 -4.39 7.01 16.89
N ARG A 161 -3.80 8.15 16.50
CA ARG A 161 -4.50 9.42 16.36
C ARG A 161 -4.18 10.11 15.05
N GLU A 162 -5.08 10.97 14.61
CA GLU A 162 -4.88 11.80 13.43
C GLU A 162 -3.88 12.93 13.72
N VAL A 163 -2.85 13.06 12.90
CA VAL A 163 -1.79 14.09 13.03
C VAL A 163 -1.87 15.13 11.90
N SER A 164 -2.46 14.75 10.77
CA SER A 164 -2.79 15.62 9.65
C SER A 164 -3.95 14.98 8.86
N ASN A 165 -4.56 15.72 7.93
CA ASN A 165 -5.78 15.31 7.23
C ASN A 165 -5.73 13.89 6.64
N GLY A 166 -6.44 12.96 7.26
CA GLY A 166 -6.50 11.54 6.87
C GLY A 166 -5.25 10.71 7.19
N HIS A 167 -4.31 11.27 7.96
CA HIS A 167 -3.03 10.65 8.34
C HIS A 167 -3.04 10.31 9.83
N PHE A 168 -3.16 9.03 10.14
CA PHE A 168 -3.22 8.50 11.49
C PHE A 168 -1.91 7.83 11.86
N VAL A 169 -1.44 8.04 13.09
CA VAL A 169 -0.12 7.56 13.54
C VAL A 169 -0.19 7.15 15.01
N SER A 170 0.48 6.04 15.36
CA SER A 170 0.71 5.63 16.75
C SER A 170 2.13 6.03 17.17
N CYS A 171 2.38 7.34 17.34
CA CYS A 171 3.67 7.85 17.79
C CYS A 171 3.51 9.09 18.69
N HIS A 172 4.24 9.13 19.81
CA HIS A 172 4.24 10.27 20.74
C HIS A 172 4.83 11.55 20.14
N TYR A 173 5.66 11.42 19.09
CA TYR A 173 6.46 12.49 18.52
C TYR A 173 6.17 12.75 17.03
N ALA A 174 5.08 12.22 16.48
CA ALA A 174 4.76 12.28 15.05
C ALA A 174 4.84 13.69 14.42
N GLU A 175 4.46 14.74 15.16
CA GLU A 175 4.50 16.13 14.68
C GLU A 175 5.84 16.82 14.88
N LYS A 176 6.71 16.26 15.73
CA LYS A 176 8.04 16.81 16.03
C LYS A 176 9.12 16.18 15.15
N LEU A 177 8.88 14.96 14.68
CA LEU A 177 9.83 14.21 13.87
C LEU A 177 9.85 14.71 12.43
N SER A 178 11.06 14.88 11.90
CA SER A 178 11.31 15.08 10.47
C SER A 178 11.88 13.78 9.91
N LEU A 179 11.00 12.94 9.37
CA LEU A 179 11.35 11.63 8.82
C LEU A 179 11.48 11.69 7.29
N LYS A 180 12.29 10.80 6.73
CA LYS A 180 12.56 10.73 5.30
C LYS A 180 11.69 9.67 4.63
N GLY A 181 11.04 10.07 3.53
CA GLY A 181 10.42 9.14 2.59
C GLY A 181 11.43 8.53 1.62
N ALA A 182 10.96 7.65 0.74
CA ALA A 182 11.82 6.94 -0.22
C ALA A 182 12.44 7.86 -1.30
N LEU A 183 11.97 9.11 -1.45
CA LEU A 183 12.13 9.88 -2.71
C LEU A 183 12.45 11.38 -2.52
N GLU A 184 13.39 11.75 -1.63
CA GLU A 184 13.89 13.15 -1.51
C GLU A 184 14.76 13.62 -2.72
N HIS A 185 14.84 12.89 -3.84
CA HIS A 185 15.56 13.30 -5.06
C HIS A 185 14.75 13.22 -6.37
N GLN A 186 13.42 13.22 -6.31
CA GLN A 186 12.61 13.26 -7.54
C GLN A 186 12.41 14.70 -8.04
N SER A 187 13.07 15.01 -9.15
CA SER A 187 12.53 16.00 -10.09
C SER A 187 11.20 15.44 -10.59
N THR A 188 10.12 16.21 -10.42
CA THR A 188 8.75 15.92 -10.88
C THR A 188 8.66 14.96 -12.08
N VAL A 189 8.39 13.68 -11.83
CA VAL A 189 7.84 12.77 -12.85
C VAL A 189 6.40 12.55 -12.48
N ASP A 190 5.53 13.16 -13.28
CA ASP A 190 4.08 13.03 -13.19
C ASP A 190 3.68 11.57 -13.44
N LEU A 191 3.55 10.78 -12.37
CA LEU A 191 3.03 9.40 -12.42
C LEU A 191 1.51 9.36 -12.59
N ARG A 192 0.84 10.51 -12.69
CA ARG A 192 -0.52 10.60 -13.22
C ARG A 192 -0.36 10.76 -14.72
N GLY A 193 -0.40 9.64 -15.43
CA GLY A 193 -0.47 9.61 -16.88
C GLY A 193 -1.46 10.65 -17.40
N ALA A 194 -0.93 11.75 -17.91
CA ALA A 194 -1.64 12.77 -18.62
C ALA A 194 -1.92 12.28 -20.05
N GLU A 195 -2.69 11.20 -20.20
CA GLU A 195 -3.35 10.89 -21.47
C GLU A 195 -4.74 10.28 -21.17
N ASN A 196 -5.77 10.91 -21.76
CA ASN A 196 -7.18 10.46 -21.88
C ASN A 196 -8.28 11.00 -20.94
N ASN A 197 -8.15 12.20 -20.37
CA ASN A 197 -9.33 12.90 -19.82
C ASN A 197 -10.39 13.26 -20.89
N GLN A 198 -10.00 13.47 -22.16
CA GLN A 198 -10.94 13.76 -23.24
C GLN A 198 -11.82 12.54 -23.60
N GLN A 199 -11.26 11.32 -23.57
CA GLN A 199 -12.00 10.09 -23.91
C GLN A 199 -12.95 9.66 -22.79
N ILE A 200 -12.60 9.89 -21.52
CA ILE A 200 -13.47 9.60 -20.38
C ILE A 200 -14.64 10.58 -20.35
N ASP A 201 -14.41 11.88 -20.60
CA ASP A 201 -15.48 12.87 -20.72
C ASP A 201 -16.43 12.60 -21.90
N ASP A 202 -15.89 12.17 -23.05
CA ASP A 202 -16.72 11.80 -24.21
C ASP A 202 -17.50 10.50 -23.98
N MET A 203 -16.96 9.57 -23.18
CA MET A 203 -17.67 8.36 -22.78
C MET A 203 -18.79 8.65 -21.77
N HIS A 204 -18.57 9.53 -20.78
CA HIS A 204 -19.60 9.97 -19.84
C HIS A 204 -20.70 10.80 -20.52
N LYS A 205 -20.35 11.66 -21.50
CA LYS A 205 -21.33 12.40 -22.32
C LYS A 205 -22.18 11.46 -23.19
N ARG A 206 -21.59 10.40 -23.77
CA ARG A 206 -22.34 9.38 -24.54
C ARG A 206 -23.27 8.55 -23.63
N ARG A 207 -22.83 8.18 -22.43
CA ARG A 207 -23.64 7.42 -21.46
C ARG A 207 -24.84 8.24 -20.95
N ASN A 208 -24.67 9.53 -20.68
CA ASN A 208 -25.77 10.39 -20.24
C ASN A 208 -26.80 10.69 -21.34
N LYS A 209 -26.40 10.71 -22.62
CA LYS A 209 -27.29 10.90 -23.77
C LYS A 209 -28.18 9.68 -24.06
N ILE A 210 -27.70 8.46 -23.73
CA ILE A 210 -28.48 7.22 -23.85
C ILE A 210 -29.53 7.12 -22.74
N ILE A 211 -29.20 7.55 -21.52
CA ILE A 211 -30.11 7.52 -20.36
C ILE A 211 -31.23 8.57 -20.49
N THR A 212 -30.97 9.73 -21.12
CA THR A 212 -32.02 10.76 -21.31
C THR A 212 -33.03 10.41 -22.41
N ASN A 213 -32.67 9.56 -23.38
CA ASN A 213 -33.60 9.14 -24.44
C ASN A 213 -34.52 7.98 -24.04
N GLN A 214 -34.25 7.25 -22.95
CA GLN A 214 -35.14 6.21 -22.43
C GLN A 214 -36.21 6.74 -21.46
N LYS A 215 -36.16 8.02 -21.08
CA LYS A 215 -37.18 8.67 -20.22
C LYS A 215 -38.23 9.50 -20.98
N LYS A 216 -38.29 9.37 -22.32
CA LYS A 216 -39.25 10.10 -23.18
C LYS A 216 -40.24 9.22 -23.95
N HIS A 217 -40.34 7.93 -23.61
CA HIS A 217 -41.45 7.07 -23.99
C HIS A 217 -42.10 6.48 -22.73
#